data_AF-A0A4R2NMI8-F1
#
_entry.id   AF-A0A4R2NMI8-F1
#
_cell.length_a   1.000
_cell.length_b   1.000
_cell.length_c   1.000
_cell.angle_alpha   90.00
_cell.angle_beta   90.00
_cell.angle_gamma   90.00
#
_symmetry.space_group_name_H-M   'P 1'
#
loop_
_entity.id
_entity.type
_entity.pdbx_description
1 polymer ?
#
loop_
_entity_poly.entity_id
_entity_poly.type
_entity_poly.pdbx_seq_one_letter_code
_entity_poly.pdbx_strand_id
1 'polypeptide(L)'
;MRLLRYRVRPFQARAGLAAGVVAGFTSFVSHAGGPPVAVFLLAQGLSKTVYQATTVLVFWAINLFKFVPYAFLGIFTAQTLLADLVLAPVALLGAWLGVRAHRLVPEGLFFGITYVALTLTGLRLIWVAVA
;
A
#
# COMPACT_ATOMS: atom_id res chain seq x y z
N MET A 1 16.77 2.56 -21.75
CA MET A 1 17.40 3.35 -20.67
C MET A 1 17.37 2.55 -19.37
N ARG A 2 18.49 1.99 -18.93
CA ARG A 2 18.62 1.20 -17.70
C ARG A 2 19.60 1.93 -16.77
N LEU A 3 19.22 3.13 -16.34
CA LEU A 3 20.13 4.08 -15.66
C LEU A 3 20.35 3.77 -14.17
N LEU A 4 19.55 2.90 -13.57
CA LEU A 4 19.74 2.45 -12.20
C LEU A 4 19.89 0.93 -12.19
N ARG A 5 21.12 0.45 -11.99
CA ARG A 5 21.35 -0.95 -11.55
C ARG A 5 20.79 -1.06 -10.14
N TYR A 6 19.50 -1.31 -10.03
CA TYR A 6 18.86 -1.55 -8.75
C TYR A 6 19.46 -2.83 -8.17
N ARG A 7 20.20 -2.71 -7.06
CA ARG A 7 20.74 -3.88 -6.37
C ARG A 7 19.57 -4.54 -5.65
N VAL A 8 18.97 -5.53 -6.31
CA VAL A 8 17.96 -6.39 -5.73
C VAL A 8 18.46 -6.93 -4.41
N ARG A 9 17.80 -6.53 -3.31
CA ARG A 9 18.10 -7.07 -2.00
C ARG A 9 17.31 -8.37 -1.83
N PRO A 10 17.96 -9.48 -1.40
CA PRO A 10 17.23 -10.68 -1.05
C PRO A 10 16.27 -10.38 0.09
N PHE A 11 15.21 -11.19 0.22
CA PHE A 11 14.25 -11.06 1.32
C PHE A 11 14.97 -11.15 2.67
N GLN A 12 14.72 -10.17 3.54
CA GLN A 12 15.28 -10.11 4.90
C GLN A 12 14.14 -10.04 5.91
N ALA A 13 13.98 -11.10 6.69
CA ALA A 13 12.86 -11.24 7.64
C ALA A 13 12.79 -10.08 8.65
N ARG A 14 13.94 -9.61 9.16
CA ARG A 14 13.99 -8.50 10.12
C ARG A 14 13.51 -7.18 9.51
N ALA A 15 13.93 -6.89 8.28
CA ALA A 15 13.48 -5.70 7.56
C ALA A 15 11.98 -5.80 7.20
N GLY A 16 11.51 -7.00 6.82
CA GLY A 16 10.10 -7.26 6.57
C GLY A 16 9.23 -7.11 7.81
N LEU A 17 9.70 -7.59 8.97
CA LEU A 17 9.02 -7.40 10.25
C LEU A 17 8.92 -5.92 10.62
N ALA A 18 10.04 -5.18 10.53
CA ALA A 18 10.04 -3.74 10.81
C ALA A 18 9.09 -2.97 9.87
N ALA A 19 9.16 -3.25 8.56
CA ALA A 19 8.26 -2.65 7.58
C ALA A 19 6.80 -3.01 7.86
N GLY A 20 6.51 -4.26 8.24
CA GLY A 20 5.18 -4.73 8.59
C GLY A 20 4.60 -4.06 9.83
N VAL A 21 5.40 -3.89 10.89
CA VAL A 21 4.98 -3.17 12.11
C VAL A 21 4.69 -1.70 11.79
N VAL A 22 5.60 -1.02 11.10
CA VAL A 22 5.40 0.39 10.72
C VAL A 22 4.20 0.54 9.79
N ALA A 23 4.05 -0.34 8.81
CA ALA A 23 2.90 -0.36 7.90
C ALA A 23 1.58 -0.58 8.65
N GLY A 24 1.52 -1.56 9.55
CA GLY A 24 0.34 -1.85 10.35
C GLY A 24 -0.07 -0.65 11.22
N PHE A 25 0.89 -0.08 11.95
CA PHE A 25 0.65 1.09 12.80
C PHE A 25 0.17 2.30 11.99
N THR A 26 0.91 2.71 10.96
CA THR A 26 0.56 3.87 10.13
C THR A 26 -0.74 3.66 9.35
N SER A 27 -1.01 2.43 8.91
CA SER A 27 -2.27 2.07 8.27
C SER A 27 -3.46 2.16 9.22
N PHE A 28 -3.29 1.79 10.49
CA PHE A 28 -4.34 1.90 11.49
C PHE A 28 -4.65 3.35 11.86
N VAL A 29 -3.60 4.14 12.15
CA VAL A 29 -3.75 5.53 12.66
C VAL A 29 -4.19 6.51 11.58
N SER A 30 -3.62 6.45 10.39
CA SER A 30 -3.83 7.45 9.34
C SER A 30 -4.06 6.87 7.95
N HIS A 31 -4.29 5.56 7.84
CA HIS A 31 -4.40 4.86 6.57
C HIS A 31 -3.14 4.95 5.68
N ALA A 32 -2.00 5.32 6.26
CA ALA A 32 -0.76 5.62 5.54
C ALA A 32 0.25 4.44 5.53
N GLY A 33 -0.23 3.20 5.47
CA GLY A 33 0.66 2.02 5.45
C GLY A 33 1.45 1.80 4.16
N GLY A 34 1.10 2.54 3.08
CA GLY A 34 1.66 2.38 1.74
C GLY A 34 3.18 2.56 1.66
N PRO A 35 3.74 3.70 2.13
CA PRO A 35 5.16 3.99 1.97
C PRO A 35 6.10 2.95 2.60
N PRO A 36 5.90 2.47 3.85
CA PRO A 36 6.74 1.41 4.42
C PRO A 36 6.73 0.11 3.60
N VAL A 37 5.56 -0.32 3.11
CA VAL A 37 5.42 -1.51 2.26
C VAL A 37 6.12 -1.29 0.92
N ALA A 38 5.93 -0.12 0.30
CA ALA A 38 6.55 0.22 -0.98
C ALA A 38 8.08 0.23 -0.89
N VAL A 39 8.65 0.86 0.15
CA VAL A 39 10.11 0.88 0.40
C VAL A 39 10.66 -0.53 0.48
N PHE A 40 9.99 -1.43 1.22
CA PHE A 40 10.44 -2.81 1.40
C PHE A 40 10.30 -3.65 0.13
N LEU A 41 9.18 -3.56 -0.59
CA LEU A 41 8.93 -4.40 -1.77
C LEU A 41 9.70 -3.90 -3.00
N LEU A 42 9.86 -2.59 -3.19
CA LEU A 42 10.69 -2.05 -4.27
C LEU A 42 12.14 -2.54 -4.14
N ALA A 43 12.66 -2.67 -2.90
CA ALA A 43 13.97 -3.24 -2.58
C ALA A 43 14.21 -4.65 -3.12
N GLN A 44 13.16 -5.39 -3.43
CA GLN A 44 13.25 -6.79 -3.85
C GLN A 44 13.25 -6.98 -5.37
N GLY A 45 13.15 -5.92 -6.18
CA GLY A 45 13.22 -6.03 -7.64
C GLY A 45 12.14 -6.94 -8.24
N LEU A 46 10.97 -6.98 -7.61
CA LEU A 46 9.83 -7.78 -8.06
C LEU A 46 9.32 -7.26 -9.41
N SER A 47 8.77 -8.15 -10.24
CA SER A 47 8.03 -7.72 -11.43
C SER A 47 6.77 -6.95 -11.04
N LYS A 48 6.26 -6.11 -11.94
CA LYS A 48 5.08 -5.26 -11.69
C LYS A 48 3.92 -6.03 -11.06
N THR A 49 3.60 -7.19 -11.62
CA THR A 49 2.45 -7.99 -11.18
C THR A 49 2.70 -8.65 -9.84
N VAL A 50 3.91 -9.15 -9.57
CA VAL A 50 4.24 -9.74 -8.27
C VAL A 50 4.22 -8.67 -7.18
N TYR A 51 4.83 -7.50 -7.43
CA TYR A 51 4.77 -6.35 -6.52
C TYR A 51 3.32 -5.96 -6.17
N GLN A 52 2.46 -5.81 -7.19
CA GLN A 52 1.08 -5.41 -6.99
C GLN A 52 0.28 -6.49 -6.25
N ALA A 53 0.44 -7.76 -6.62
CA ALA A 53 -0.24 -8.87 -5.95
C ALA A 53 0.16 -8.98 -4.47
N THR A 54 1.46 -8.90 -4.17
CA THR A 54 1.96 -8.90 -2.79
C THR A 54 1.40 -7.71 -2.00
N THR A 55 1.37 -6.52 -2.59
CA THR A 55 0.78 -5.33 -1.96
C THR A 55 -0.69 -5.55 -1.62
N VAL A 56 -1.49 -6.07 -2.57
CA VAL A 56 -2.91 -6.38 -2.33
C VAL A 56 -3.09 -7.37 -1.17
N LEU A 57 -2.31 -8.45 -1.13
CA LEU A 57 -2.39 -9.45 -0.05
C LEU A 57 -1.99 -8.86 1.31
N VAL A 58 -0.92 -8.06 1.36
CA VAL A 58 -0.47 -7.39 2.58
C VAL A 58 -1.55 -6.45 3.11
N PHE A 59 -2.13 -5.59 2.27
CA PHE A 59 -3.17 -4.67 2.70
C PHE A 59 -4.49 -5.35 3.00
N TRP A 60 -4.81 -6.45 2.31
CA TRP A 60 -5.96 -7.28 2.68
C TRP A 60 -5.81 -7.82 4.11
N ALA A 61 -4.64 -8.38 4.44
CA ALA A 61 -4.37 -8.88 5.79
C ALA A 61 -4.39 -7.75 6.83
N ILE A 62 -3.70 -6.64 6.57
CA ILE A 62 -3.68 -5.47 7.47
C ILE A 62 -5.10 -4.97 7.71
N ASN A 63 -5.91 -4.77 6.68
CA ASN A 63 -7.27 -4.25 6.82
C ASN A 63 -8.19 -5.26 7.53
N LEU A 64 -8.00 -6.56 7.34
CA LEU A 64 -8.72 -7.58 8.10
C LEU A 64 -8.39 -7.46 9.60
N PHE A 65 -7.11 -7.32 9.95
CA PHE A 65 -6.71 -7.15 11.35
C PHE A 65 -7.18 -5.84 11.97
N LYS A 66 -7.42 -4.78 11.17
CA LYS A 66 -8.01 -3.52 11.67
C LYS A 66 -9.44 -3.70 12.18
N PHE A 67 -10.17 -4.73 11.74
CA PHE A 67 -11.56 -4.94 12.15
C PHE A 67 -11.70 -5.03 13.68
N VAL A 68 -10.78 -5.72 14.35
CA VAL A 68 -10.79 -5.88 15.81
C VAL A 68 -10.65 -4.52 16.55
N PRO A 69 -9.56 -3.74 16.37
CA PRO A 69 -9.44 -2.46 17.04
C PRO A 69 -10.49 -1.43 16.60
N TYR A 70 -10.96 -1.47 15.35
CA TYR A 70 -12.08 -0.63 14.89
C TYR A 70 -13.40 -0.97 15.58
N ALA A 71 -13.65 -2.25 15.87
CA ALA A 71 -14.81 -2.64 16.68
C ALA A 71 -14.73 -2.08 18.10
N PHE A 72 -13.54 -2.11 18.73
CA PHE A 72 -13.34 -1.49 20.04
C PHE A 72 -13.49 0.03 20.02
N LEU A 73 -13.18 0.69 18.89
CA LEU A 73 -13.41 2.13 18.69
C LEU A 73 -14.88 2.47 18.40
N GLY A 74 -15.76 1.48 18.25
CA GLY A 74 -17.19 1.70 18.04
C GLY A 74 -17.55 2.26 16.67
N ILE A 75 -16.67 2.16 15.67
CA ILE A 75 -16.94 2.73 14.33
C ILE A 75 -17.95 1.92 13.52
N PHE A 76 -18.20 0.66 13.90
CA PHE A 76 -19.21 -0.18 13.24
C PHE A 76 -20.59 0.11 13.81
N THR A 77 -21.38 0.86 13.05
CA THR A 77 -22.77 1.22 13.34
C THR A 77 -23.67 0.75 12.20
N ALA A 78 -24.99 0.71 12.41
CA ALA A 78 -25.93 0.38 11.33
C ALA A 78 -25.81 1.35 10.14
N GLN A 79 -25.52 2.63 10.43
CA GLN A 79 -25.36 3.69 9.44
C GLN A 79 -24.10 3.46 8.60
N THR A 80 -22.97 3.12 9.22
CA THR A 80 -21.73 2.84 8.47
C THR A 80 -21.84 1.54 7.68
N LEU A 81 -22.49 0.51 8.21
CA LEU A 81 -22.73 -0.74 7.48
C LEU A 81 -23.63 -0.52 6.26
N LEU A 82 -24.66 0.31 6.37
CA LEU A 82 -25.51 0.67 5.23
C LEU A 82 -24.71 1.47 4.19
N ALA A 83 -23.89 2.42 4.63
CA ALA A 83 -23.00 3.16 3.73
C ALA A 83 -22.03 2.23 3.00
N ASP A 84 -21.41 1.28 3.71
CA ASP A 84 -20.52 0.27 3.12
C ASP A 84 -21.24 -0.59 2.08
N LEU A 85 -22.47 -1.03 2.36
CA LEU A 85 -23.26 -1.84 1.42
C LEU A 85 -23.62 -1.06 0.15
N VAL A 86 -24.00 0.21 0.29
CA VAL A 86 -24.32 1.10 -0.84
C VAL A 86 -23.06 1.38 -1.69
N LEU A 87 -21.90 1.51 -1.05
CA LEU A 87 -20.63 1.78 -1.72
C LEU A 87 -19.94 0.52 -2.25
N ALA A 88 -20.31 -0.67 -1.77
CA ALA A 88 -19.67 -1.94 -2.17
C ALA A 88 -19.67 -2.18 -3.69
N PRO A 89 -20.77 -1.96 -4.44
CA PRO A 89 -20.76 -2.10 -5.90
C PRO A 89 -19.76 -1.16 -6.58
N VAL A 90 -19.64 0.07 -6.09
CA VAL A 90 -18.69 1.07 -6.62
C VAL A 90 -17.25 0.64 -6.32
N ALA A 91 -16.99 0.13 -5.12
CA ALA A 91 -15.68 -0.40 -4.73
C ALA A 91 -15.28 -1.61 -5.60
N LEU A 92 -16.21 -2.55 -5.84
CA LEU A 92 -15.97 -3.71 -6.69
C LEU A 92 -15.71 -3.32 -8.15
N LEU A 93 -16.49 -2.38 -8.69
CA LEU A 93 -16.27 -1.84 -10.03
C LEU A 93 -14.91 -1.14 -10.14
N GLY A 94 -14.56 -0.33 -9.14
CA GLY A 94 -13.26 0.35 -9.05
C GLY A 94 -12.10 -0.65 -9.00
N ALA A 95 -12.22 -1.72 -8.21
CA ALA A 95 -11.22 -2.78 -8.15
C ALA A 95 -11.05 -3.49 -9.51
N TRP A 96 -12.15 -3.81 -10.19
CA TRP A 96 -12.12 -4.40 -11.52
C TRP A 96 -11.46 -3.49 -12.56
N LEU A 97 -11.81 -2.19 -12.57
CA LEU A 97 -11.16 -1.19 -13.41
C LEU A 97 -9.66 -1.08 -13.11
N GLY A 98 -9.28 -1.11 -11.83
CA GLY A 98 -7.89 -1.13 -11.39
C GLY A 98 -7.11 -2.33 -11.93
N VAL A 99 -7.69 -3.53 -11.91
CA VAL A 99 -7.10 -4.74 -12.51
C VAL A 99 -6.91 -4.58 -14.02
N ARG A 100 -7.90 -3.99 -14.71
CA ARG A 100 -7.80 -3.73 -16.16
C ARG A 100 -6.70 -2.71 -16.47
N ALA A 101 -6.64 -1.61 -15.70
CA ALA A 101 -5.61 -0.57 -15.82
C ALA A 101 -4.21 -1.13 -15.54
N HIS A 102 -4.05 -1.96 -14.50
CA HIS A 102 -2.79 -2.64 -14.19
C HIS A 102 -2.25 -3.43 -15.38
N ARG A 103 -3.12 -4.11 -16.14
CA ARG A 103 -2.72 -4.86 -17.34
C ARG A 103 -2.31 -3.95 -18.50
N LEU A 104 -2.87 -2.75 -18.59
CA LEU A 104 -2.59 -1.77 -19.66
C LEU A 104 -1.32 -0.94 -19.40
N VAL A 105 -1.01 -0.63 -18.15
CA VAL A 105 0.12 0.25 -17.79
C VAL A 105 1.46 -0.49 -17.99
N PRO A 106 2.42 0.06 -18.74
CA PRO A 106 3.75 -0.54 -18.87
C PRO A 106 4.51 -0.59 -17.53
N GLU A 107 5.34 -1.62 -17.32
CA GLU A 107 6.10 -1.81 -16.08
C GLU A 107 6.98 -0.61 -15.71
N GLY A 108 7.68 -0.03 -16.68
CA GLY A 108 8.52 1.15 -16.44
C GLY A 108 7.72 2.36 -15.93
N LEU A 109 6.52 2.57 -16.46
CA LEU A 109 5.64 3.67 -16.04
C LEU A 109 5.09 3.41 -14.62
N PHE A 110 4.67 2.18 -14.34
CA PHE A 110 4.17 1.79 -13.02
C PHE A 110 5.20 2.09 -11.92
N PHE A 111 6.44 1.63 -12.11
CA PHE A 111 7.49 1.88 -11.14
C PHE A 111 7.92 3.34 -11.12
N GLY A 112 7.97 4.01 -12.28
CA GLY A 112 8.23 5.46 -12.35
C GLY A 112 7.28 6.28 -11.47
N ILE A 113 5.96 6.04 -11.61
CA ILE A 113 4.94 6.70 -10.79
C ILE A 113 5.11 6.35 -9.31
N THR A 114 5.35 5.07 -8.99
CA THR A 114 5.53 4.61 -7.61
C THR A 114 6.73 5.31 -6.95
N TYR A 115 7.87 5.40 -7.64
CA TYR A 115 9.05 6.09 -7.13
C TYR A 115 8.80 7.58 -6.94
N VAL A 116 8.16 8.27 -7.90
CA VAL A 116 7.82 9.70 -7.78
C VAL A 116 6.92 9.93 -6.57
N ALA A 117 5.84 9.15 -6.42
CA ALA A 117 4.91 9.28 -5.30
C ALA A 117 5.62 9.03 -3.95
N LEU A 118 6.50 8.04 -3.89
CA LEU A 118 7.27 7.72 -2.68
C LEU A 118 8.26 8.85 -2.33
N THR A 119 8.96 9.40 -3.32
CA THR A 119 9.86 10.54 -3.12
C THR A 119 9.11 11.76 -2.63
N LEU A 120 7.98 12.12 -3.26
CA LEU A 120 7.14 13.24 -2.82
C LEU A 120 6.63 13.05 -1.40
N THR A 121 6.20 11.83 -1.05
CA THR A 121 5.75 11.51 0.31
C THR A 121 6.90 11.65 1.31
N GLY A 122 8.08 11.12 0.98
CA GLY A 122 9.28 11.25 1.82
C GLY A 122 9.69 12.71 2.04
N LEU A 123 9.72 13.52 0.98
CA LEU A 123 10.00 14.96 1.06
C LEU A 123 8.96 15.68 1.93
N ARG A 124 7.68 15.34 1.79
CA ARG A 124 6.62 15.93 2.61
C ARG A 124 6.79 15.60 4.09
N LEU A 125 7.16 14.37 4.42
CA LEU A 125 7.39 13.95 5.81
C LEU A 125 8.61 14.66 6.43
N ILE A 126 9.70 14.83 5.67
CA ILE A 126 10.87 15.59 6.12
C ILE A 126 10.50 17.05 6.37
N TRP A 127 9.74 17.67 5.46
CA TRP A 127 9.28 19.05 5.62
C TRP A 127 8.47 19.22 6.91
N VAL A 128 7.47 18.36 7.14
CA VAL A 128 6.63 18.38 8.34
C VAL A 128 7.44 18.17 9.63
N ALA A 129 8.58 17.49 9.57
CA ALA A 129 9.42 17.26 10.74
C ALA A 129 10.36 18.43 11.07
N VAL A 130 10.65 19.32 10.12
CA VAL A 130 11.67 20.38 10.26
C VAL A 130 11.06 21.79 10.30
N ALA A 131 9.88 22.00 9.71
CA ALA A 131 9.15 23.28 9.68
C ALA A 131 8.03 23.29 10.72
#